data_AF-A0A556MP83-F1
#
_entry.id   AF-A0A556MP83-F1
#
_cell.length_a   1.000
_cell.length_b   1.000
_cell.length_c   1.000
_cell.angle_alpha   90.00
_cell.angle_beta   90.00
_cell.angle_gamma   90.00
#
_symmetry.space_group_name_H-M   'P 1'
#
loop_
_entity.id
_entity.type
_entity.pdbx_description
1 polymer ?
#
loop_
_entity_poly.entity_id
_entity_poly.type
_entity_poly.pdbx_seq_one_letter_code
_entity_poly.pdbx_strand_id
1 'polypeptide(L)'
;MDAEKTAELKKRKQQLQEEVRLKGLRNRIAFQLAYLDEIDQPYTIHYESENLHWIYSTVQTRKKDGYFGIHGDFQMDVNDSTTIETIEMRKEELNSGKFQQQFLALIPDTTNIVICYDGGDPELEISAKTFLSNPTKFISHPDTWIITTDKKWIIEHILDQEAIRFIQIQLSTPTLVKKILFK
;
A
#
# COMPACT_ATOMS: atom_id res chain seq x y z
N MET A 1 41.03 -22.49 17.37
CA MET A 1 39.61 -22.12 17.59
C MET A 1 38.78 -23.11 16.81
N ASP A 2 37.83 -23.77 17.45
CA ASP A 2 37.02 -24.83 16.83
C ASP A 2 36.14 -24.24 15.71
N ALA A 3 36.22 -24.86 14.53
CA ALA A 3 35.51 -24.41 13.34
C ALA A 3 33.99 -24.50 13.54
N GLU A 4 33.53 -25.53 14.26
CA GLU A 4 32.11 -25.78 14.55
C GLU A 4 31.54 -24.68 15.47
N LYS A 5 32.23 -24.40 16.57
CA LYS A 5 31.88 -23.30 17.49
C LYS A 5 31.87 -21.93 16.80
N THR A 6 32.77 -21.72 15.84
CA THR A 6 32.83 -20.47 15.07
C THR A 6 31.63 -20.33 14.11
N ALA A 7 31.21 -21.43 13.47
CA ALA A 7 30.04 -21.45 12.60
C ALA A 7 28.74 -21.23 13.39
N GLU A 8 28.62 -21.85 14.56
CA GLU A 8 27.47 -21.66 15.46
C GLU A 8 27.33 -20.21 15.92
N LEU A 9 28.43 -19.58 16.35
CA LEU A 9 28.43 -18.18 16.76
C LEU A 9 28.07 -17.23 15.60
N LYS A 10 28.52 -17.52 14.37
CA LYS A 10 28.13 -16.75 13.18
C LYS A 10 26.63 -16.86 12.90
N LYS A 11 26.06 -18.07 12.97
CA LYS A 11 24.62 -18.30 12.77
C LYS A 11 23.79 -17.55 13.81
N ARG A 12 24.19 -17.63 15.08
CA ARG A 12 23.51 -16.92 16.17
C ARG A 12 23.58 -15.40 15.99
N LYS A 13 24.72 -14.87 15.55
CA LYS A 13 24.87 -13.44 15.24
C LYS A 13 23.91 -13.01 14.12
N GLN A 14 23.80 -13.79 13.06
CA GLN A 14 22.88 -13.50 11.95
C GLN A 14 21.42 -13.50 12.40
N GLN A 15 21.01 -14.48 13.21
CA GLN A 15 19.66 -14.55 13.78
C GLN A 15 19.33 -13.31 14.62
N LEU A 16 20.23 -12.90 15.52
CA LEU A 16 20.03 -11.70 16.34
C LEU A 16 19.97 -10.41 15.51
N GLN A 17 20.78 -10.30 14.46
CA GLN A 17 20.73 -9.16 13.54
C GLN A 17 19.37 -9.10 12.82
N GLU A 18 18.86 -10.25 12.42
CA GLU A 18 17.56 -10.36 11.76
C GLU A 18 16.40 -10.01 12.71
N GLU A 19 16.42 -10.50 13.95
CA GLU A 19 15.42 -10.13 14.96
C GLU A 19 15.38 -8.60 15.20
N VAL A 20 16.55 -7.97 15.32
CA VAL A 20 16.66 -6.51 15.48
C VAL A 20 16.12 -5.79 14.25
N ARG A 21 16.44 -6.28 13.04
CA ARG A 21 15.94 -5.73 11.78
C ARG A 21 14.42 -5.79 11.71
N LEU A 22 13.83 -6.95 11.98
CA LEU A 22 12.37 -7.16 11.95
C LEU A 22 11.64 -6.30 12.99
N LYS A 23 12.21 -6.17 14.19
CA LYS A 23 11.69 -5.26 15.22
C LYS A 23 11.73 -3.81 14.77
N GLY A 24 12.83 -3.40 14.13
CA GLY A 24 12.98 -2.07 13.53
C GLY A 24 11.90 -1.80 12.48
N LEU A 25 11.70 -2.73 11.54
CA LEU A 25 10.67 -2.62 10.51
C LEU A 25 9.25 -2.57 11.09
N ARG A 26 8.94 -3.44 12.05
CA ARG A 26 7.63 -3.45 12.73
C ARG A 26 7.33 -2.09 13.40
N ASN A 27 8.35 -1.46 13.99
CA ASN A 27 8.17 -0.16 14.63
C ASN A 27 7.81 0.96 13.64
N ARG A 28 8.19 0.84 12.37
CA ARG A 28 7.87 1.86 11.36
C ARG A 28 6.37 1.94 11.06
N ILE A 29 5.66 0.83 11.19
CA ILE A 29 4.20 0.74 11.03
C ILE A 29 3.44 0.67 12.36
N ALA A 30 4.08 1.02 13.49
CA ALA A 30 3.51 0.84 14.83
C ALA A 30 2.19 1.59 15.03
N PHE A 31 2.00 2.73 14.36
CA PHE A 31 0.77 3.51 14.45
C PHE A 31 -0.43 2.77 13.84
N GLN A 32 -0.23 2.12 12.70
CA GLN A 32 -1.24 1.28 12.05
C GLN A 32 -1.54 0.05 12.90
N LEU A 33 -0.51 -0.59 13.45
CA LEU A 33 -0.68 -1.76 14.31
C LEU A 33 -1.43 -1.42 15.60
N ALA A 34 -1.09 -0.30 16.25
CA ALA A 34 -1.79 0.15 17.45
C ALA A 34 -3.28 0.41 17.19
N TYR A 35 -3.61 0.99 16.02
CA TYR A 35 -5.00 1.14 15.62
C TYR A 35 -5.69 -0.20 15.43
N LEU A 36 -5.06 -1.16 14.74
CA LEU A 36 -5.61 -2.49 14.51
C LEU A 36 -5.83 -3.27 15.81
N ASP A 37 -4.89 -3.16 16.75
CA ASP A 37 -5.01 -3.74 18.09
C ASP A 37 -6.16 -3.07 18.88
N GLU A 38 -6.37 -1.76 18.75
CA GLU A 38 -7.48 -1.02 19.39
C GLU A 38 -8.86 -1.50 18.91
N ILE A 39 -8.99 -1.82 17.63
CA ILE A 39 -10.26 -2.28 17.02
C ILE A 39 -10.39 -3.81 16.95
N ASP A 40 -9.47 -4.54 17.59
CA ASP A 40 -9.41 -6.01 17.63
C ASP A 40 -9.56 -6.65 16.24
N GLN A 41 -8.81 -6.13 15.26
CA GLN A 41 -8.83 -6.63 13.88
C GLN A 41 -7.58 -7.44 13.55
N PRO A 42 -7.72 -8.57 12.84
CA PRO A 42 -6.58 -9.37 12.42
C PRO A 42 -5.79 -8.67 11.32
N TYR A 43 -4.46 -8.90 11.31
CA TYR A 43 -3.55 -8.41 10.29
C TYR A 43 -2.38 -9.38 10.07
N THR A 44 -1.76 -9.27 8.90
CA THR A 44 -0.51 -9.97 8.57
C THR A 44 0.55 -8.95 8.13
N ILE A 45 1.79 -9.13 8.58
CA ILE A 45 2.92 -8.27 8.20
C ILE A 45 3.84 -9.05 7.27
N HIS A 46 4.11 -8.50 6.09
CA HIS A 46 5.03 -9.08 5.11
C HIS A 46 6.32 -8.27 5.06
N TYR A 47 7.44 -8.91 5.35
CA TYR A 47 8.75 -8.23 5.45
C TYR A 47 9.59 -8.29 4.17
N GLU A 48 9.13 -9.03 3.16
CA GLU A 48 9.89 -9.35 1.94
C GLU A 48 9.52 -8.45 0.74
N SER A 49 8.55 -7.55 0.93
CA SER A 49 8.11 -6.58 -0.10
C SER A 49 7.66 -7.23 -1.42
N GLU A 50 7.13 -8.46 -1.37
CA GLU A 50 6.73 -9.21 -2.58
C GLU A 50 5.63 -8.51 -3.37
N ASN A 51 4.68 -7.88 -2.68
CA ASN A 51 3.56 -7.22 -3.32
C ASN A 51 4.00 -5.96 -4.04
N LEU A 52 4.89 -5.18 -3.43
CA LEU A 52 5.53 -4.02 -4.01
C LEU A 52 6.38 -4.39 -5.23
N HIS A 53 7.21 -5.44 -5.13
CA HIS A 53 7.98 -5.94 -6.28
C HIS A 53 7.07 -6.39 -7.42
N TRP A 54 5.97 -7.07 -7.11
CA TRP A 54 4.98 -7.46 -8.11
C TRP A 54 4.40 -6.24 -8.84
N ILE A 55 4.07 -5.16 -8.12
CA ILE A 55 3.56 -3.92 -8.70
C ILE A 55 4.56 -3.37 -9.72
N TYR A 56 5.83 -3.20 -9.34
CA TYR A 56 6.87 -2.70 -10.26
C TYR A 56 7.05 -3.58 -11.49
N SER A 57 6.89 -4.90 -11.36
CA SER A 57 7.02 -5.82 -12.49
C SER A 57 5.80 -5.83 -13.43
N THR A 58 4.64 -5.41 -12.93
CA THR A 58 3.35 -5.54 -13.65
C THR A 58 2.89 -4.23 -14.27
N VAL A 59 3.12 -3.10 -13.58
CA VAL A 59 2.65 -1.79 -13.99
C VAL A 59 3.85 -0.88 -14.20
N GLN A 60 3.95 -0.29 -15.38
CA GLN A 60 4.98 0.70 -15.65
C GLN A 60 4.75 1.94 -14.78
N THR A 61 5.84 2.56 -14.35
CA THR A 61 5.81 3.79 -13.57
C THR A 61 6.43 4.93 -14.36
N ARG A 62 5.81 6.11 -14.29
CA ARG A 62 6.36 7.37 -14.82
C ARG A 62 6.59 8.37 -13.70
N LYS A 63 7.29 9.46 -13.99
CA LYS A 63 7.41 10.58 -13.04
C LYS A 63 6.02 11.14 -12.73
N LYS A 64 5.76 11.52 -11.48
CA LYS A 64 4.52 12.20 -11.09
C LYS A 64 4.27 13.42 -11.97
N ASP A 65 3.03 13.56 -12.46
CA ASP A 65 2.65 14.71 -13.26
C ASP A 65 2.66 15.97 -12.39
N GLY A 66 3.18 17.09 -12.92
CA GLY A 66 3.21 18.38 -12.22
C GLY A 66 4.29 18.51 -11.13
N TYR A 67 5.14 17.50 -10.94
CA TYR A 67 6.21 17.51 -9.94
C TYR A 67 7.60 17.72 -10.57
N PHE A 68 8.40 18.60 -9.96
CA PHE A 68 9.71 19.04 -10.47
C PHE A 68 10.91 18.60 -9.60
N GLY A 69 10.68 17.76 -8.57
CA GLY A 69 11.75 17.26 -7.71
C GLY A 69 12.61 16.17 -8.37
N ILE A 70 13.74 15.86 -7.72
CA ILE A 70 14.84 15.06 -8.29
C ILE A 70 14.84 13.60 -7.77
N HIS A 71 14.05 13.28 -6.74
CA HIS A 71 14.09 11.96 -6.07
C HIS A 71 12.71 11.30 -5.99
N GLY A 72 12.62 10.04 -6.42
CA GLY A 72 11.66 9.05 -5.90
C GLY A 72 10.18 9.18 -6.28
N ASP A 73 9.74 10.28 -6.87
CA ASP A 73 8.31 10.55 -7.06
C ASP A 73 7.74 9.94 -8.34
N PHE A 74 7.43 8.64 -8.26
CA PHE A 74 6.80 7.90 -9.35
C PHE A 74 5.29 7.75 -9.13
N GLN A 75 4.57 7.63 -10.24
CA GLN A 75 3.17 7.23 -10.27
C GLN A 75 2.98 6.16 -11.34
N MET A 76 1.92 5.37 -11.23
CA MET A 76 1.59 4.38 -12.24
C MET A 76 1.31 5.05 -13.58
N ASP A 77 1.97 4.56 -14.63
CA ASP A 77 1.83 5.05 -16.00
C ASP A 77 0.56 4.47 -16.63
N VAL A 78 -0.57 5.02 -16.18
CA VAL A 78 -1.89 4.73 -16.71
C VAL A 78 -2.43 6.00 -17.34
N ASN A 79 -3.20 5.83 -18.42
CA ASN A 79 -3.72 6.97 -19.17
C ASN A 79 -4.93 7.58 -18.46
N ASP A 80 -4.72 8.72 -17.80
CA ASP A 80 -5.78 9.48 -17.12
C ASP A 80 -6.92 9.92 -18.07
N SER A 81 -6.66 10.11 -19.37
CA SER A 81 -7.72 10.46 -20.34
C SER A 81 -8.70 9.32 -20.60
N THR A 82 -8.34 8.09 -20.24
CA THR A 82 -9.21 6.90 -20.35
C THR A 82 -9.96 6.59 -19.05
N THR A 83 -9.87 7.47 -18.06
CA THR A 83 -10.58 7.31 -16.79
C THR A 83 -12.09 7.19 -17.05
N ILE A 84 -12.68 6.08 -16.62
CA ILE A 84 -14.11 5.84 -16.81
C ILE A 84 -14.93 6.81 -15.95
N GLU A 85 -14.49 7.07 -14.72
CA GLU A 85 -15.20 7.92 -13.78
C GLU A 85 -14.25 8.79 -12.96
N THR A 86 -14.49 10.10 -12.95
CA THR A 86 -13.80 11.05 -12.05
C THR A 86 -14.80 11.65 -11.08
N ILE A 87 -14.48 11.65 -9.79
CA ILE A 87 -15.36 12.11 -8.73
C ILE A 87 -14.63 13.11 -7.84
N GLU A 88 -15.33 14.17 -7.46
CA GLU A 88 -14.86 15.14 -6.48
C GLU A 88 -15.37 14.79 -5.08
N MET A 89 -14.46 14.83 -4.13
CA MET A 89 -14.71 14.46 -2.74
C MET A 89 -14.00 15.44 -1.83
N ARG A 90 -14.57 15.78 -0.68
CA ARG A 90 -13.82 16.54 0.32
C ARG A 90 -12.93 15.61 1.14
N LYS A 91 -11.79 16.09 1.65
CA LYS A 91 -10.86 15.23 2.42
C LYS A 91 -11.54 14.61 3.64
N GLU A 92 -12.46 15.32 4.27
CA GLU A 92 -13.20 14.82 5.44
C GLU A 92 -14.16 13.67 5.07
N GLU A 93 -14.53 13.55 3.79
CA GLU A 93 -15.39 12.48 3.29
C GLU A 93 -14.65 11.15 3.12
N LEU A 94 -13.31 11.14 3.25
CA LEU A 94 -12.49 9.93 3.13
C LEU A 94 -12.80 8.89 4.21
N ASN A 95 -13.04 9.34 5.45
CA ASN A 95 -13.48 8.47 6.54
C ASN A 95 -15.02 8.38 6.63
N SER A 96 -15.74 8.92 5.64
CA SER A 96 -17.20 8.89 5.60
C SER A 96 -17.72 7.74 4.75
N GLY A 97 -19.04 7.49 4.84
CA GLY A 97 -19.71 6.49 4.00
C GLY A 97 -19.58 6.75 2.49
N LYS A 98 -19.27 7.98 2.05
CA LYS A 98 -19.14 8.30 0.62
C LYS A 98 -17.93 7.60 -0.01
N PHE A 99 -16.75 7.68 0.61
CA PHE A 99 -15.58 6.94 0.13
C PHE A 99 -15.82 5.43 0.17
N GLN A 100 -16.43 4.95 1.26
CA GLN A 100 -16.79 3.54 1.41
C GLN A 100 -17.68 3.06 0.25
N GLN A 101 -18.71 3.82 -0.13
CA GLN A 101 -19.56 3.47 -1.27
C GLN A 101 -18.78 3.40 -2.58
N GLN A 102 -17.87 4.35 -2.83
CA GLN A 102 -17.06 4.36 -4.05
C GLN A 102 -16.10 3.18 -4.13
N PHE A 103 -15.49 2.82 -3.00
CA PHE A 103 -14.61 1.66 -2.89
C PHE A 103 -15.39 0.35 -3.10
N LEU A 104 -16.51 0.18 -2.39
CA LEU A 104 -17.31 -1.05 -2.41
C LEU A 104 -18.03 -1.30 -3.73
N ALA A 105 -18.21 -0.26 -4.56
CA ALA A 105 -18.68 -0.42 -5.93
C ALA A 105 -17.70 -1.21 -6.82
N LEU A 106 -16.42 -1.27 -6.45
CA LEU A 106 -15.36 -1.92 -7.23
C LEU A 106 -14.78 -3.16 -6.53
N ILE A 107 -14.58 -3.07 -5.21
CA ILE A 107 -13.86 -4.08 -4.42
C ILE A 107 -14.74 -4.50 -3.24
N PRO A 108 -15.16 -5.77 -3.15
CA PRO A 108 -15.95 -6.28 -2.03
C PRO A 108 -15.23 -6.11 -0.69
N ASP A 109 -15.98 -5.84 0.39
CA ASP A 109 -15.44 -5.67 1.75
C ASP A 109 -14.84 -6.97 2.33
N THR A 110 -15.21 -8.12 1.79
CA THR A 110 -14.64 -9.44 2.10
C THR A 110 -13.24 -9.66 1.52
N THR A 111 -12.77 -8.77 0.65
CA THR A 111 -11.46 -8.88 -0.01
C THR A 111 -10.36 -8.49 0.96
N ASN A 112 -9.28 -9.27 1.03
CA ASN A 112 -8.06 -8.82 1.69
C ASN A 112 -7.25 -7.91 0.77
N ILE A 113 -6.67 -6.86 1.35
CA ILE A 113 -5.81 -5.91 0.68
C ILE A 113 -4.46 -5.84 1.38
N VAL A 114 -3.42 -5.55 0.61
CA VAL A 114 -2.07 -5.34 1.11
C VAL A 114 -1.68 -3.89 0.88
N ILE A 115 -1.34 -3.19 1.96
CA ILE A 115 -0.85 -1.81 1.93
C ILE A 115 0.67 -1.86 1.82
N CYS A 116 1.18 -1.21 0.78
CA CYS A 116 2.58 -1.13 0.43
C CYS A 116 3.02 0.34 0.46
N TYR A 117 4.20 0.59 1.01
CA TYR A 117 4.82 1.92 0.99
C TYR A 117 6.14 1.85 0.23
N ASP A 118 6.33 2.77 -0.71
CA ASP A 118 7.59 2.93 -1.42
C ASP A 118 8.64 3.63 -0.53
N GLY A 119 9.12 2.90 0.48
CA GLY A 119 10.06 3.40 1.48
C GLY A 119 10.76 2.31 2.28
N GLY A 120 10.56 1.04 1.92
CA GLY A 120 11.09 -0.11 2.64
C GLY A 120 10.40 -0.39 3.99
N ASP A 121 9.20 0.17 4.20
CA ASP A 121 8.32 -0.29 5.27
C ASP A 121 7.83 -1.71 4.98
N PRO A 122 7.57 -2.52 6.01
CA PRO A 122 6.91 -3.80 5.79
C PRO A 122 5.49 -3.59 5.26
N GLU A 123 5.04 -4.53 4.44
CA GLU A 123 3.70 -4.48 3.87
C GLU A 123 2.69 -4.99 4.90
N LEU A 124 1.50 -4.41 4.89
CA LEU A 124 0.46 -4.69 5.87
C LEU A 124 -0.79 -5.23 5.18
N GLU A 125 -1.12 -6.48 5.44
CA GLU A 125 -2.34 -7.11 4.95
C GLU A 125 -3.46 -7.02 5.98
N ILE A 126 -4.61 -6.51 5.54
CA ILE A 126 -5.85 -6.38 6.30
C ILE A 126 -7.06 -6.64 5.41
N SER A 127 -8.23 -6.83 5.99
CA SER A 127 -9.47 -6.88 5.20
C SER A 127 -9.84 -5.49 4.66
N ALA A 128 -10.50 -5.44 3.50
CA ALA A 128 -11.04 -4.20 2.94
C ALA A 128 -12.03 -3.54 3.90
N LYS A 129 -12.82 -4.34 4.63
CA LYS A 129 -13.67 -3.84 5.71
C LYS A 129 -12.89 -3.09 6.80
N THR A 130 -11.76 -3.64 7.24
CA THR A 130 -10.86 -3.03 8.24
C THR A 130 -10.21 -1.76 7.71
N PHE A 131 -9.80 -1.75 6.44
CA PHE A 131 -9.29 -0.53 5.80
C PHE A 131 -10.35 0.58 5.79
N LEU A 132 -11.59 0.24 5.44
CA LEU A 132 -12.70 1.17 5.32
C LEU A 132 -13.22 1.73 6.65
N SER A 133 -12.84 1.16 7.80
CA SER A 133 -13.22 1.73 9.09
C SER A 133 -12.48 3.03 9.39
N ASN A 134 -11.26 3.20 8.87
CA ASN A 134 -10.52 4.46 8.95
C ASN A 134 -9.42 4.56 7.88
N PRO A 135 -9.76 4.85 6.61
CA PRO A 135 -8.79 4.85 5.50
C PRO A 135 -7.59 5.77 5.73
N THR A 136 -7.79 6.95 6.33
CA THR A 136 -6.70 7.90 6.60
C THR A 136 -5.57 7.34 7.47
N LYS A 137 -5.83 6.35 8.32
CA LYS A 137 -4.78 5.68 9.10
C LYS A 137 -3.79 4.92 8.21
N PHE A 138 -4.23 4.48 7.04
CA PHE A 138 -3.48 3.61 6.14
C PHE A 138 -2.88 4.35 4.95
N ILE A 139 -3.55 5.40 4.45
CA ILE A 139 -3.07 6.21 3.31
C ILE A 139 -2.31 7.48 3.72
N SER A 140 -1.75 7.49 4.92
CA SER A 140 -1.05 8.65 5.50
C SER A 140 0.31 8.96 4.87
N HIS A 141 0.84 8.08 4.02
CA HIS A 141 2.15 8.24 3.39
C HIS A 141 2.01 8.70 1.92
N PRO A 142 2.94 9.55 1.44
CA PRO A 142 2.88 10.13 0.09
C PRO A 142 2.93 9.10 -1.04
N ASP A 143 3.51 7.93 -0.80
CA ASP A 143 3.67 6.84 -1.79
C ASP A 143 3.00 5.56 -1.28
N THR A 144 1.70 5.66 -1.00
CA THR A 144 0.91 4.50 -0.57
C THR A 144 0.28 3.82 -1.78
N TRP A 145 0.64 2.56 -2.00
CA TRP A 145 -0.02 1.68 -2.95
C TRP A 145 -0.73 0.56 -2.19
N ILE A 146 -1.96 0.28 -2.59
CA ILE A 146 -2.76 -0.78 -2.00
C ILE A 146 -3.09 -1.75 -3.11
N ILE A 147 -2.92 -3.02 -2.86
CA ILE A 147 -3.21 -4.06 -3.85
C ILE A 147 -4.15 -5.10 -3.26
N THR A 148 -5.14 -5.56 -4.03
CA THR A 148 -5.96 -6.68 -3.59
C THR A 148 -5.14 -7.98 -3.63
N THR A 149 -5.41 -8.87 -2.68
CA THR A 149 -4.73 -10.18 -2.62
C THR A 149 -4.93 -11.04 -3.87
N ASP A 150 -6.05 -10.86 -4.57
CA ASP A 150 -6.34 -11.49 -5.86
C ASP A 150 -5.68 -10.79 -7.06
N LYS A 151 -4.91 -9.73 -6.81
CA LYS A 151 -4.11 -8.97 -7.79
C LYS A 151 -4.92 -8.33 -8.93
N LYS A 152 -6.23 -8.15 -8.75
CA LYS A 152 -7.10 -7.53 -9.76
C LYS A 152 -7.15 -6.01 -9.67
N TRP A 153 -6.82 -5.44 -8.52
CA TRP A 153 -6.91 -4.01 -8.30
C TRP A 153 -5.67 -3.47 -7.62
N ILE A 154 -5.25 -2.31 -8.10
CA ILE A 154 -4.33 -1.44 -7.39
C ILE A 154 -5.06 -0.13 -7.08
N ILE A 155 -4.89 0.35 -5.86
CA ILE A 155 -5.35 1.65 -5.42
C ILE A 155 -4.11 2.46 -5.09
N GLU A 156 -3.94 3.60 -5.75
CA GLU A 156 -2.79 4.45 -5.57
C GLU A 156 -3.25 5.78 -4.98
N HIS A 157 -2.61 6.19 -3.89
CA HIS A 157 -2.78 7.51 -3.31
C HIS A 157 -1.63 8.40 -3.76
N ILE A 158 -1.95 9.48 -4.49
CA ILE A 158 -0.98 10.48 -4.93
C ILE A 158 -1.23 11.75 -4.11
N LEU A 159 -0.42 11.94 -3.08
CA LEU A 159 -0.61 13.04 -2.12
C LEU A 159 -0.53 14.43 -2.78
N ASP A 160 0.44 14.66 -3.66
CA ASP A 160 0.66 15.97 -4.31
C ASP A 160 -0.47 16.38 -5.25
N GLN A 161 -1.17 15.40 -5.81
CA GLN A 161 -2.34 15.62 -6.67
C GLN A 161 -3.65 15.54 -5.89
N GLU A 162 -3.57 15.28 -4.59
CA GLU A 162 -4.69 14.98 -3.71
C GLU A 162 -5.67 13.99 -4.36
N ALA A 163 -5.13 12.91 -4.91
CA ALA A 163 -5.89 11.98 -5.74
C ALA A 163 -5.79 10.54 -5.24
N ILE A 164 -6.89 9.79 -5.34
CA ILE A 164 -6.91 8.34 -5.21
C ILE A 164 -7.33 7.73 -6.54
N ARG A 165 -6.50 6.85 -7.08
CA ARG A 165 -6.72 6.17 -8.36
C ARG A 165 -7.02 4.69 -8.13
N PHE A 166 -8.08 4.19 -8.76
CA PHE A 166 -8.43 2.76 -8.79
C PHE A 166 -8.10 2.20 -10.17
N ILE A 167 -7.04 1.40 -10.20
CA ILE A 167 -6.47 0.81 -11.41
C ILE A 167 -6.84 -0.66 -11.42
N GLN A 168 -7.59 -1.08 -12.44
CA GLN A 168 -7.90 -2.48 -12.66
C GLN A 168 -6.76 -3.14 -13.43
N ILE A 169 -6.28 -4.26 -12.91
CA ILE A 169 -5.30 -5.11 -13.57
C ILE A 169 -6.05 -6.21 -14.32
N GLN A 170 -6.24 -5.99 -15.63
CA GLN A 170 -6.66 -7.02 -16.57
C GLN A 170 -5.42 -7.70 -17.18
N LEU A 171 -5.59 -8.88 -17.79
CA LEU A 171 -4.50 -9.72 -18.32
C LEU A 171 -3.57 -9.04 -19.36
N SER A 172 -3.91 -7.85 -19.88
CA SER A 172 -3.11 -7.17 -20.92
C SER A 172 -2.71 -5.74 -20.59
N THR A 173 -3.59 -4.90 -20.02
CA THR A 173 -3.29 -3.48 -19.83
C THR A 173 -3.98 -2.94 -18.57
N PRO A 174 -3.20 -2.41 -17.60
CA PRO A 174 -3.76 -1.71 -16.46
C PRO A 174 -4.66 -0.56 -16.91
N THR A 175 -5.88 -0.50 -16.37
CA THR A 175 -6.88 0.49 -16.78
C THR A 175 -7.31 1.32 -15.58
N LEU A 176 -7.26 2.65 -15.70
CA LEU A 176 -7.76 3.54 -14.65
C LEU A 176 -9.28 3.59 -14.71
N VAL A 177 -9.94 2.92 -13.77
CA VAL A 177 -11.40 2.84 -13.73
C VAL A 177 -11.98 4.05 -13.02
N LYS A 178 -11.38 4.45 -11.90
CA LYS A 178 -11.91 5.55 -11.08
C LYS A 178 -10.80 6.44 -10.56
N LYS A 179 -11.02 7.75 -10.63
CA LYS A 179 -10.17 8.77 -10.01
C LYS A 179 -11.00 9.61 -9.04
N ILE A 180 -10.61 9.61 -7.77
CA ILE A 180 -11.17 10.50 -6.75
C ILE A 180 -10.20 11.67 -6.60
N LEU A 181 -10.71 12.90 -6.73
CA LEU A 181 -9.98 14.13 -6.51
C LEU A 181 -10.47 14.79 -5.23
N PHE A 182 -9.55 15.15 -4.34
CA PHE A 182 -9.89 15.95 -3.17
C PHE A 182 -9.93 17.43 -3.53
N LYS A 183 -11.01 18.12 -3.11
CA LYS A 183 -11.23 19.55 -3.28
C LYS A 183 -11.81 20.20 -2.02
#